data_AF-A0A2Z3H2D1-F1
#
_entry.id   AF-A0A2Z3H2D1-F1
#
_cell.length_a   1.000
_cell.length_b   1.000
_cell.length_c   1.000
_cell.angle_alpha   90.00
_cell.angle_beta   90.00
_cell.angle_gamma   90.00
#
_symmetry.space_group_name_H-M   'P 1'
#
loop_
_entity.id
_entity.type
_entity.pdbx_description
1 polymer ?
#
loop_
_entity_poly.entity_id
_entity_poly.type
_entity_poly.pdbx_seq_one_letter_code
_entity_poly.pdbx_strand_id
1 'polypeptide(L)'
;MVATLPTANTFPPAVSEAVEGAAATFFSGSCGLTHVPDAQIDDAVDQAGIMSTISFVGDIQWAFALAFPEEAAVGLARTFAGFDIPFDSVDMGDVIGEIVNVIAGDVVGRLAKQKIEARMSLPTTVRGSNVSMMMPTDAPATRFVFSGPAGTCWFDLVATPKPLAAPGQEESPEAATRWGGSDPPAPPVTPAPVGTLAPAPAPAAAPAPHAAPDPSQDAWAAAMAEAERQMAEQDALDAAARAAGLTAGPAVQTVVVQGGSRLMPLVLVLACAGWGGLVSLIAAGGPHGPPPEPAAAEHAEGAAAPKAPTAEIDELIRSDQFDDALKACFKAAKKDPRPSETALTLREALCLEGQGRWGEAAGAYQRAEADPDTVTSVVALLGQARCATQDGSYVIARALTNRALLRSGAPGFRGTAVRKDIQHLQARIALQAAGAKPLPRDASARPLLSASPTNGLEWLPTSAPPPTPTGDTFEVHRILGAPKMLQVSGSLSRRPALEVLNALAATAGWKVQVNSDAAAQLKWAVGPIEIDHLTLPEFLNVLMDGTSVTWATDGDTLRLALPARKEAAPKK
;
A
#
# COMPACT_ATOMS: atom_id res chain seq x y z
N MET A 1 52.19 -26.43 19.06
CA MET A 1 51.16 -26.49 18.01
C MET A 1 49.84 -26.15 18.65
N VAL A 2 49.36 -24.91 18.47
CA VAL A 2 48.06 -24.48 18.97
C VAL A 2 47.04 -24.99 17.95
N ALA A 3 46.18 -25.92 18.36
CA ALA A 3 45.07 -26.37 17.54
C ALA A 3 44.06 -25.22 17.44
N THR A 4 43.94 -24.64 16.26
CA THR A 4 42.89 -23.68 15.90
C THR A 4 41.54 -24.38 16.06
N LEU A 5 40.71 -23.92 17.00
CA LEU A 5 39.32 -24.34 17.11
C LEU A 5 38.58 -23.99 15.81
N PRO A 6 37.77 -24.88 15.23
CA PRO A 6 36.98 -24.57 14.05
C PRO A 6 36.02 -23.41 14.38
N THR A 7 36.08 -22.34 13.60
CA THR A 7 35.15 -21.22 13.64
C THR A 7 33.73 -21.73 13.36
N ALA A 8 32.90 -21.85 14.40
CA ALA A 8 31.63 -22.57 14.37
C ALA A 8 30.51 -21.93 13.52
N ASN A 9 30.77 -20.85 12.78
CA ASN A 9 29.76 -20.09 12.04
C ASN A 9 30.04 -20.02 10.52
N THR A 10 30.61 -21.07 9.93
CA THR A 10 30.80 -21.11 8.47
C THR A 10 29.51 -21.56 7.77
N PHE A 11 29.11 -20.83 6.74
CA PHE A 11 27.96 -21.19 5.90
C PHE A 11 28.18 -22.57 5.23
N PRO A 12 27.14 -23.40 5.01
CA PRO A 12 27.30 -24.74 4.44
C PRO A 12 28.07 -24.73 3.09
N PRO A 13 29.24 -25.38 2.99
CA PRO A 13 30.13 -25.30 1.82
C PRO A 13 29.44 -25.67 0.49
N ALA A 14 28.64 -26.74 0.52
CA ALA A 14 27.87 -27.20 -0.63
C ALA A 14 26.91 -26.13 -1.19
N VAL A 15 26.30 -25.35 -0.29
CA VAL A 15 25.36 -24.27 -0.68
C VAL A 15 26.13 -23.06 -1.18
N SER A 16 27.20 -22.65 -0.49
CA SER A 16 28.06 -21.55 -0.95
C SER A 16 28.65 -21.81 -2.33
N GLU A 17 29.18 -23.02 -2.58
CA GLU A 17 29.75 -23.41 -3.88
C GLU A 17 28.68 -23.45 -4.98
N ALA A 18 27.46 -23.90 -4.66
CA ALA A 18 26.35 -23.90 -5.61
C ALA A 18 25.94 -22.48 -6.01
N VAL A 19 25.84 -21.56 -5.04
CA VAL A 19 25.49 -20.16 -5.28
C VAL A 19 26.59 -19.43 -6.04
N GLU A 20 27.84 -19.53 -5.59
CA GLU A 20 29.00 -18.92 -6.27
C GLU A 20 29.10 -19.41 -7.71
N GLY A 21 28.99 -20.72 -7.92
CA GLY A 21 29.07 -21.31 -9.25
C GLY A 21 27.93 -20.89 -10.19
N ALA A 22 26.70 -20.80 -9.68
CA ALA A 22 25.54 -20.34 -10.45
C ALA A 22 25.67 -18.86 -10.82
N ALA A 23 26.00 -18.01 -9.85
CA ALA A 23 26.25 -16.59 -10.06
C ALA A 23 27.41 -16.36 -11.04
N ALA A 24 28.55 -17.04 -10.87
CA ALA A 24 29.68 -16.93 -11.78
C ALA A 24 29.32 -17.33 -13.21
N THR A 25 28.54 -18.41 -13.39
CA THR A 25 28.09 -18.84 -14.72
C THR A 25 27.19 -17.78 -15.36
N PHE A 26 26.23 -17.24 -14.60
CA PHE A 26 25.31 -16.23 -15.09
C PHE A 26 26.03 -14.92 -15.44
N PHE A 27 26.81 -14.36 -14.51
CA PHE A 27 27.41 -13.04 -14.71
C PHE A 27 28.55 -13.03 -15.71
N SER A 28 29.38 -14.09 -15.76
CA SER A 28 30.43 -14.15 -16.77
C SER A 28 29.85 -14.30 -18.18
N GLY A 29 28.80 -15.11 -18.33
CA GLY A 29 28.15 -15.36 -19.61
C GLY A 29 27.26 -14.21 -20.09
N SER A 30 26.55 -13.55 -19.18
CA SER A 30 25.50 -12.58 -19.53
C SER A 30 25.93 -11.13 -19.34
N CYS A 31 26.84 -10.85 -18.40
CA CYS A 31 27.12 -9.48 -17.94
C CYS A 31 28.61 -9.11 -17.94
N GLY A 32 29.49 -10.06 -18.24
CA GLY A 32 30.94 -9.86 -18.18
C GLY A 32 31.47 -9.53 -16.79
N LEU A 33 30.77 -9.90 -15.71
CA LEU A 33 31.29 -9.75 -14.34
C LEU A 33 32.01 -11.03 -13.90
N THR A 34 33.05 -10.87 -13.11
CA THR A 34 33.86 -11.96 -12.55
C THR A 34 33.85 -11.92 -11.03
N HIS A 35 33.85 -13.10 -10.41
CA HIS A 35 33.99 -13.22 -8.96
C HIS A 35 35.33 -12.61 -8.52
N VAL A 36 35.32 -11.81 -7.45
CA VAL A 36 36.49 -11.22 -6.82
C VAL A 36 36.67 -11.91 -5.46
N PRO A 37 37.56 -12.91 -5.36
CA PRO A 37 37.79 -13.63 -4.12
C PRO A 37 38.26 -12.69 -3.01
N ASP A 38 37.78 -12.93 -1.80
CA ASP A 38 38.18 -12.20 -0.58
C ASP A 38 37.99 -10.68 -0.64
N ALA A 39 37.15 -10.20 -1.55
CA ALA A 39 36.86 -8.78 -1.69
C ALA A 39 36.27 -8.22 -0.38
N GLN A 40 36.98 -7.27 0.21
CA GLN A 40 36.42 -6.40 1.24
C GLN A 40 35.54 -5.37 0.53
N ILE A 41 34.25 -5.34 0.84
CA ILE A 41 33.39 -4.23 0.43
C ILE A 41 33.75 -3.07 1.34
N ASP A 42 34.32 -2.01 0.78
CA ASP A 42 34.52 -0.76 1.52
C ASP A 42 33.14 -0.26 1.98
N ASP A 43 33.03 0.35 3.16
CA ASP A 43 31.76 0.87 3.70
C ASP A 43 31.08 1.86 2.72
N ALA A 44 31.86 2.46 1.82
CA ALA A 44 31.39 3.32 0.73
C ALA A 44 30.67 2.56 -0.41
N VAL A 45 30.97 1.27 -0.62
CA VAL A 45 30.39 0.41 -1.66
C VAL A 45 29.11 -0.28 -1.18
N ASP A 46 28.86 -0.31 0.14
CA ASP A 46 27.65 -0.90 0.76
C ASP A 46 26.36 -0.07 0.53
N GLN A 47 26.41 0.98 -0.28
CA GLN A 47 25.24 1.79 -0.64
C GLN A 47 24.45 1.16 -1.79
N ALA A 48 23.86 -0.02 -1.56
CA ALA A 48 22.99 -0.60 -2.57
C ALA A 48 21.78 0.31 -2.82
N GLY A 49 21.53 0.60 -4.10
CA GLY A 49 20.33 1.29 -4.56
C GLY A 49 19.15 0.32 -4.70
N ILE A 50 19.44 -0.93 -5.06
CA ILE A 50 18.43 -1.98 -5.25
C ILE A 50 18.96 -3.33 -4.77
N MET A 51 18.09 -4.10 -4.15
CA MET A 51 18.39 -5.44 -3.63
C MET A 51 17.22 -6.36 -3.93
N SER A 52 17.49 -7.58 -4.37
CA SER A 52 16.48 -8.61 -4.52
C SER A 52 16.83 -9.85 -3.72
N THR A 53 15.85 -10.34 -2.97
CA THR A 53 16.02 -11.41 -1.97
C THR A 53 15.19 -12.63 -2.35
N ILE A 54 15.74 -13.82 -2.12
CA ILE A 54 15.04 -15.08 -2.35
C ILE A 54 15.37 -16.07 -1.23
N SER A 55 14.36 -16.79 -0.74
CA SER A 55 14.49 -17.76 0.33
C SER A 55 14.44 -19.18 -0.20
N PHE A 56 15.14 -20.09 0.47
CA PHE A 56 15.17 -21.51 0.16
C PHE A 56 14.72 -22.32 1.36
N VAL A 57 13.92 -23.36 1.10
CA VAL A 57 13.42 -24.32 2.10
C VAL A 57 13.72 -25.73 1.61
N GLY A 58 14.17 -26.60 2.51
CA GLY A 58 14.51 -27.98 2.22
C GLY A 58 15.33 -28.57 3.35
N ASP A 59 16.41 -29.29 3.03
CA ASP A 59 17.33 -29.83 4.04
C ASP A 59 17.97 -28.72 4.89
N ILE A 60 18.16 -27.55 4.28
CA ILE A 60 18.72 -26.35 4.90
C ILE A 60 17.79 -25.19 4.57
N GLN A 61 17.41 -24.41 5.58
CA GLN A 61 16.68 -23.16 5.39
C GLN A 61 17.66 -21.99 5.37
N TRP A 62 17.65 -21.23 4.28
CA TRP A 62 18.58 -20.13 4.05
C TRP A 62 18.00 -19.15 3.04
N ALA A 63 18.63 -18.00 2.88
CA ALA A 63 18.28 -17.01 1.87
C ALA A 63 19.54 -16.41 1.28
N PHE A 64 19.42 -15.85 0.07
CA PHE A 64 20.40 -14.89 -0.41
C PHE A 64 19.75 -13.58 -0.84
N ALA A 65 20.51 -12.50 -0.71
CA ALA A 65 20.21 -11.19 -1.26
C ALA A 65 21.25 -10.83 -2.33
N LEU A 66 20.79 -10.43 -3.51
CA LEU A 66 21.62 -9.87 -4.57
C LEU A 66 21.43 -8.35 -4.57
N ALA A 67 22.53 -7.61 -4.37
CA ALA A 67 22.50 -6.17 -4.21
C ALA A 67 23.37 -5.46 -5.25
N PHE A 68 22.90 -4.29 -5.69
CA PHE A 68 23.54 -3.44 -6.68
C PHE A 68 23.55 -1.97 -6.24
N PRO A 69 24.67 -1.26 -6.42
CA PRO A 69 24.65 0.20 -6.58
C PRO A 69 23.78 0.59 -7.78
N GLU A 70 23.22 1.80 -7.75
CA GLU A 70 22.32 2.30 -8.80
C GLU A 70 22.93 2.21 -10.21
N GLU A 71 24.16 2.69 -10.38
CA GLU A 71 24.86 2.66 -11.68
C GLU A 71 25.07 1.24 -12.19
N ALA A 72 25.40 0.31 -11.29
CA ALA A 72 25.60 -1.09 -11.64
C ALA A 72 24.28 -1.77 -12.04
N ALA A 73 23.17 -1.44 -11.38
CA ALA A 73 21.86 -1.96 -11.74
C ALA A 73 21.45 -1.53 -13.15
N VAL A 74 21.68 -0.27 -13.52
CA VAL A 74 21.41 0.24 -14.88
C VAL A 74 22.29 -0.45 -15.92
N GLY A 75 23.59 -0.57 -15.65
CA GLY A 75 24.53 -1.24 -16.56
C GLY A 75 24.19 -2.72 -16.77
N LEU A 76 23.83 -3.41 -15.70
CA LEU A 76 23.40 -4.81 -15.72
C LEU A 76 22.08 -4.98 -16.48
N ALA A 77 21.07 -4.16 -16.16
CA ALA A 77 19.76 -4.22 -16.80
C ALA A 77 19.86 -3.95 -18.31
N ARG A 78 20.70 -2.99 -18.73
CA ARG A 78 21.01 -2.76 -20.15
C ARG A 78 21.56 -4.00 -20.82
N THR A 79 22.52 -4.65 -20.19
CA THR A 79 23.18 -5.83 -20.77
C THR A 79 22.23 -7.03 -20.83
N PHE A 80 21.40 -7.21 -19.80
CA PHE A 80 20.44 -8.30 -19.70
C PHE A 80 19.23 -8.12 -20.64
N ALA A 81 18.64 -6.92 -20.68
CA ALA A 81 17.45 -6.63 -21.48
C ALA A 81 17.76 -6.23 -22.92
N GLY A 82 18.98 -5.76 -23.21
CA GLY A 82 19.42 -5.27 -24.52
C GLY A 82 19.01 -3.83 -24.84
N PHE A 83 18.45 -3.10 -23.86
CA PHE A 83 18.06 -1.69 -24.00
C PHE A 83 18.15 -0.96 -22.64
N ASP A 84 18.15 0.37 -22.68
CA ASP A 84 18.25 1.20 -21.48
C ASP A 84 17.00 1.11 -20.61
N ILE A 85 17.18 0.71 -19.35
CA ILE A 85 16.16 0.73 -18.31
C ILE A 85 16.61 1.75 -17.25
N PRO A 86 15.95 2.92 -17.14
CA PRO A 86 16.24 3.89 -16.09
C PRO A 86 16.09 3.24 -14.71
N PHE A 87 16.96 3.62 -13.78
CA PHE A 87 16.93 3.07 -12.42
C PHE A 87 15.56 3.24 -11.76
N ASP A 88 14.94 4.40 -11.94
CA ASP A 88 13.63 4.73 -11.38
C ASP A 88 12.44 4.04 -12.08
N SER A 89 12.67 3.33 -13.19
CA SER A 89 11.60 2.61 -13.89
C SER A 89 10.98 1.53 -13.01
N VAL A 90 9.68 1.28 -13.19
CA VAL A 90 9.00 0.12 -12.59
C VAL A 90 9.64 -1.20 -13.05
N ASP A 91 10.12 -1.25 -14.29
CA ASP A 91 10.71 -2.46 -14.91
C ASP A 91 12.05 -2.86 -14.28
N MET A 92 12.77 -1.92 -13.64
CA MET A 92 14.06 -2.23 -13.01
C MET A 92 13.89 -3.24 -11.87
N GLY A 93 12.77 -3.18 -11.13
CA GLY A 93 12.46 -4.17 -10.10
C GLY A 93 12.25 -5.57 -10.65
N ASP A 94 11.54 -5.65 -11.78
CA ASP A 94 11.23 -6.90 -12.48
C ASP A 94 12.49 -7.53 -13.08
N VAL A 95 13.34 -6.73 -13.73
CA VAL A 95 14.60 -7.23 -14.30
C VAL A 95 15.52 -7.82 -13.24
N ILE A 96 15.72 -7.12 -12.13
CA ILE A 96 16.57 -7.66 -11.04
C ILE A 96 15.91 -8.90 -10.41
N GLY A 97 14.58 -8.93 -10.29
CA GLY A 97 13.84 -10.11 -9.84
C GLY A 97 14.04 -11.32 -10.75
N GLU A 98 13.94 -11.14 -12.08
CA GLU A 98 14.16 -12.21 -13.05
C GLU A 98 15.59 -12.74 -13.03
N ILE A 99 16.59 -11.87 -12.85
CA ILE A 99 17.99 -12.28 -12.70
C ILE A 99 18.16 -13.18 -11.47
N VAL A 100 17.60 -12.78 -10.32
CA VAL A 100 17.63 -13.61 -9.10
C VAL A 100 16.94 -14.95 -9.32
N ASN A 101 15.79 -14.96 -10.00
CA ASN A 101 15.02 -16.18 -10.28
C ASN A 101 15.81 -17.16 -11.18
N VAL A 102 16.49 -16.65 -12.22
CA VAL A 102 17.35 -17.45 -13.11
C VAL A 102 18.50 -18.08 -12.33
N ILE A 103 19.20 -17.29 -11.51
CA ILE A 103 20.32 -17.78 -10.70
C ILE A 103 19.82 -18.83 -9.68
N ALA A 104 18.71 -18.55 -9.00
CA ALA A 104 18.12 -19.46 -8.02
C ALA A 104 17.71 -20.81 -8.65
N GLY A 105 17.19 -20.80 -9.87
CA GLY A 105 16.89 -22.02 -10.63
C GLY A 105 18.12 -22.89 -10.87
N ASP A 106 19.26 -22.30 -11.27
CA ASP A 106 20.52 -23.05 -11.42
C ASP A 106 21.05 -23.56 -10.06
N VAL A 107 20.94 -22.76 -8.99
CA VAL A 107 21.32 -23.19 -7.64
C VAL A 107 20.54 -24.44 -7.22
N VAL A 108 19.22 -24.46 -7.38
CA VAL A 108 18.39 -25.65 -7.08
C VAL A 108 18.85 -26.85 -7.92
N GLY A 109 19.12 -26.65 -9.21
CA GLY A 109 19.63 -27.70 -10.09
C GLY A 109 20.98 -28.27 -9.65
N ARG A 110 21.89 -27.42 -9.14
CA ARG A 110 23.20 -27.82 -8.60
C ARG A 110 23.08 -28.57 -7.29
N LEU A 111 22.25 -28.08 -6.36
CA LEU A 111 22.00 -28.74 -5.08
C LEU A 111 21.34 -30.12 -5.26
N ALA A 112 20.40 -30.24 -6.20
CA ALA A 112 19.78 -31.52 -6.53
C ALA A 112 20.80 -32.58 -7.01
N LYS A 113 21.83 -32.18 -7.78
CA LYS A 113 22.92 -33.10 -8.18
C LYS A 113 23.74 -33.60 -7.00
N GLN A 114 23.81 -32.81 -5.92
CA GLN A 114 24.45 -33.18 -4.67
C GLN A 114 23.50 -33.90 -3.70
N LYS A 115 22.26 -34.20 -4.12
CA LYS A 115 21.19 -34.79 -3.30
C LYS A 115 20.81 -33.93 -2.09
N ILE A 116 20.91 -32.61 -2.22
CA ILE A 116 20.41 -31.64 -1.24
C ILE A 116 19.07 -31.13 -1.77
N GLU A 117 18.00 -31.37 -1.02
CA GLU A 117 16.68 -30.86 -1.36
C GLU A 117 16.59 -29.37 -1.07
N ALA A 118 16.17 -28.60 -2.08
CA ALA A 118 15.92 -27.17 -1.96
C ALA A 118 14.74 -26.75 -2.85
N ARG A 119 13.88 -25.90 -2.30
CA ARG A 119 12.78 -25.23 -2.99
C ARG A 119 12.94 -23.74 -2.80
N MET A 120 12.86 -22.96 -3.87
CA MET A 120 13.02 -21.51 -3.82
C MET A 120 11.66 -20.80 -3.71
N SER A 121 11.64 -19.68 -3.01
CA SER A 121 10.52 -18.72 -3.04
C SER A 121 10.54 -17.91 -4.32
N LEU A 122 9.62 -16.97 -4.45
CA LEU A 122 9.71 -15.93 -5.46
C LEU A 122 10.62 -14.81 -4.96
N PRO A 123 11.35 -14.11 -5.85
CA PRO A 123 12.20 -13.01 -5.46
C PRO A 123 11.37 -11.82 -4.96
N THR A 124 11.90 -11.09 -3.98
CA THR A 124 11.35 -9.81 -3.51
C THR A 124 12.40 -8.73 -3.71
N THR A 125 12.09 -7.77 -4.59
CA THR A 125 12.99 -6.67 -4.93
C THR A 125 12.60 -5.40 -4.17
N VAL A 126 13.58 -4.75 -3.55
CA VAL A 126 13.44 -3.50 -2.80
C VAL A 126 14.42 -2.48 -3.37
N ARG A 127 13.95 -1.25 -3.58
CA ARG A 127 14.75 -0.09 -3.99
C ARG A 127 14.80 0.94 -2.86
N GLY A 128 15.95 1.57 -2.68
CA GLY A 128 16.14 2.65 -1.73
C GLY A 128 17.61 3.03 -1.62
N SER A 129 17.90 4.15 -0.97
CA SER A 129 19.29 4.51 -0.65
C SER A 129 19.76 3.66 0.54
N ASN A 130 20.91 3.00 0.40
CA ASN A 130 21.52 2.17 1.45
C ASN A 130 20.68 0.96 1.87
N VAL A 131 20.09 0.27 0.88
CA VAL A 131 19.38 -0.99 1.16
C VAL A 131 20.39 -2.04 1.61
N SER A 132 20.15 -2.66 2.76
CA SER A 132 21.02 -3.70 3.30
C SER A 132 20.20 -4.84 3.87
N MET A 133 20.73 -6.07 3.74
CA MET A 133 20.16 -7.26 4.37
C MET A 133 20.57 -7.27 5.84
N MET A 134 19.58 -7.29 6.74
CA MET A 134 19.87 -7.47 8.17
C MET A 134 20.33 -8.90 8.44
N MET A 135 21.61 -9.05 8.73
CA MET A 135 22.21 -10.34 9.09
C MET A 135 22.03 -10.58 10.59
N PRO A 136 21.41 -11.70 11.02
CA PRO A 136 21.36 -12.06 12.44
C PRO A 136 22.78 -12.26 12.98
N THR A 137 23.08 -11.70 14.16
CA THR A 137 24.43 -11.69 14.77
C THR A 137 25.08 -13.07 14.91
N ASP A 138 24.26 -14.13 15.02
CA ASP A 138 24.72 -15.50 15.26
C ASP A 138 24.42 -16.46 14.10
N ALA A 139 23.92 -15.94 12.96
CA ALA A 139 23.65 -16.78 11.80
C ALA A 139 24.93 -17.00 10.98
N PRO A 140 25.21 -18.23 10.53
CA PRO A 140 26.22 -18.45 9.50
C PRO A 140 25.90 -17.61 8.27
N ALA A 141 26.89 -16.83 7.83
CA ALA A 141 26.77 -15.91 6.72
C ALA A 141 28.01 -15.99 5.82
N THR A 142 27.82 -15.76 4.52
CA THR A 142 28.92 -15.59 3.58
C THR A 142 28.55 -14.56 2.52
N ARG A 143 29.55 -13.86 1.99
CA ARG A 143 29.37 -12.83 0.96
C ARG A 143 30.22 -13.15 -0.26
N PHE A 144 29.67 -12.95 -1.45
CA PHE A 144 30.39 -13.04 -2.72
C PHE A 144 30.32 -11.72 -3.46
N VAL A 145 31.44 -11.28 -4.05
CA VAL A 145 31.51 -10.00 -4.78
C VAL A 145 31.86 -10.25 -6.23
N PHE A 146 31.09 -9.67 -7.13
CA PHE A 146 31.33 -9.74 -8.57
C PHE A 146 31.59 -8.33 -9.10
N SER A 147 32.60 -8.18 -9.95
CA SER A 147 32.95 -6.90 -10.55
C SER A 147 33.33 -7.04 -12.02
N GLY A 148 33.11 -5.98 -12.79
CA GLY A 148 33.39 -5.94 -14.21
C GLY A 148 32.92 -4.64 -14.87
N PRO A 149 32.85 -4.59 -16.21
CA PRO A 149 32.51 -3.36 -16.95
C PRO A 149 31.10 -2.82 -16.66
N ALA A 150 30.16 -3.68 -16.26
CA ALA A 150 28.80 -3.28 -15.90
C ALA A 150 28.66 -2.85 -14.43
N GLY A 151 29.77 -2.77 -13.67
CA GLY A 151 29.81 -2.35 -12.28
C GLY A 151 30.15 -3.48 -11.30
N THR A 152 29.83 -3.26 -10.04
CA THR A 152 30.06 -4.22 -8.94
C THR A 152 28.72 -4.60 -8.31
N CYS A 153 28.57 -5.86 -7.95
CA CYS A 153 27.42 -6.38 -7.20
C CYS A 153 27.88 -7.43 -6.20
N TRP A 154 27.01 -7.78 -5.25
CA TRP A 154 27.33 -8.80 -4.26
C TRP A 154 26.13 -9.64 -3.86
N PHE A 155 26.43 -10.84 -3.36
CA PHE A 155 25.49 -11.74 -2.72
C PHE A 155 25.75 -11.79 -1.24
N ASP A 156 24.71 -11.62 -0.44
CA ASP A 156 24.70 -11.95 0.98
C ASP A 156 23.92 -13.22 1.20
N LEU A 157 24.57 -14.26 1.72
CA LEU A 157 23.96 -15.53 2.06
C LEU A 157 23.82 -15.61 3.58
N VAL A 158 22.65 -16.01 4.05
CA VAL A 158 22.37 -16.17 5.47
C VAL A 158 21.60 -17.46 5.72
N ALA A 159 22.10 -18.27 6.65
CA ALA A 159 21.40 -19.46 7.09
C ALA A 159 20.41 -19.08 8.19
N THR A 160 19.19 -19.63 8.15
CA THR A 160 18.29 -19.47 9.28
C THR A 160 18.80 -20.40 10.39
N PRO A 161 19.08 -19.89 11.61
CA PRO A 161 19.48 -20.77 12.69
C PRO A 161 18.39 -21.84 12.88
N LYS A 162 18.79 -23.12 12.87
CA LYS A 162 17.86 -24.21 13.20
C LYS A 162 17.26 -23.83 14.56
N PRO A 163 15.92 -23.76 14.69
CA PRO A 163 15.32 -23.49 15.99
C PRO A 163 15.92 -24.49 16.97
N LEU A 164 16.59 -24.02 18.02
CA LEU A 164 17.05 -24.91 19.08
C LEU A 164 15.82 -25.69 19.51
N ALA A 165 15.83 -27.01 19.29
CA ALA A 165 14.79 -27.88 19.78
C ALA A 165 14.59 -27.52 21.26
N ALA A 166 13.34 -27.26 21.66
CA ALA A 166 13.05 -26.86 23.02
C ALA A 166 13.71 -27.89 23.97
N PRO A 167 14.45 -27.45 24.99
CA PRO A 167 15.17 -28.36 25.88
C PRO A 167 14.17 -29.38 26.46
N GLY A 168 14.26 -30.64 26.02
CA GLY A 168 13.35 -31.72 26.40
C GLY A 168 12.67 -32.48 25.25
N GLN A 169 12.81 -32.05 23.99
CA GLN A 169 12.44 -32.88 22.82
C GLN A 169 13.68 -33.54 22.23
N GLU A 170 14.15 -34.64 22.82
CA GLU A 170 15.01 -35.58 22.11
C GLU A 170 14.19 -36.17 20.95
N GLU A 171 14.53 -35.79 19.71
CA GLU A 171 13.96 -36.42 18.53
C GLU A 171 14.32 -37.91 18.56
N SER A 172 13.32 -38.76 18.84
CA SER A 172 13.48 -40.21 18.76
C SER A 172 13.96 -40.58 17.35
N PRO A 173 15.03 -41.39 17.21
CA PRO A 173 15.60 -41.74 15.91
C PRO A 173 14.64 -42.52 14.98
N GLU A 174 13.45 -42.90 15.45
CA GLU A 174 12.41 -43.54 14.62
C GLU A 174 11.65 -42.58 13.68
N ALA A 175 11.65 -41.25 13.93
CA ALA A 175 10.83 -40.32 13.15
C ALA A 175 11.39 -40.02 11.74
N ALA A 176 12.68 -40.27 11.49
CA ALA A 176 13.33 -39.94 10.22
C ALA A 176 13.07 -40.96 9.08
N THR A 177 12.46 -42.12 9.37
CA THR A 177 12.33 -43.22 8.39
C THR A 177 10.94 -43.38 7.74
N ARG A 178 9.99 -42.47 8.00
CA ARG A 178 8.56 -42.72 7.68
C ARG A 178 8.00 -42.10 6.39
N TRP A 179 8.82 -41.50 5.53
CA TRP A 179 8.38 -41.01 4.22
C TRP A 179 8.70 -42.01 3.10
N GLY A 180 7.93 -43.10 3.06
CA GLY A 180 8.03 -44.09 1.98
C GLY A 180 7.23 -45.36 2.27
N GLY A 181 5.93 -45.36 2.01
CA GLY A 181 5.13 -46.58 2.02
C GLY A 181 3.64 -46.34 2.16
N SER A 182 2.86 -46.86 1.21
CA SER A 182 1.40 -46.94 1.20
C SER A 182 0.83 -47.60 2.46
N ASP A 183 -0.06 -46.91 3.16
CA ASP A 183 -0.76 -47.42 4.35
C ASP A 183 -1.69 -48.61 4.03
N PRO A 184 -1.66 -49.72 4.81
CA PRO A 184 -2.72 -50.71 4.83
C PRO A 184 -3.90 -50.27 5.72
N PRO A 185 -5.12 -50.83 5.52
CA PRO A 185 -6.31 -50.37 6.22
C PRO A 185 -6.33 -50.75 7.70
N ALA A 186 -6.78 -49.80 8.53
CA ALA A 186 -6.87 -49.94 9.97
C ALA A 186 -7.97 -50.94 10.41
N PRO A 187 -7.76 -51.73 11.49
CA PRO A 187 -8.79 -52.60 12.04
C PRO A 187 -9.84 -51.82 12.86
N PRO A 188 -11.05 -52.38 13.02
CA PRO A 188 -12.17 -51.70 13.66
C PRO A 188 -12.04 -51.68 15.18
N VAL A 189 -12.33 -50.51 15.77
CA VAL A 189 -12.37 -50.27 17.22
C VAL A 189 -13.78 -50.54 17.76
N THR A 190 -13.92 -51.46 18.71
CA THR A 190 -15.12 -51.66 19.54
C THR A 190 -15.12 -50.74 20.76
N PRO A 191 -16.25 -50.10 21.12
CA PRO A 191 -16.35 -49.24 22.31
C PRO A 191 -16.66 -50.05 23.59
N ALA A 192 -16.03 -49.64 24.70
CA ALA A 192 -16.30 -50.15 26.05
C ALA A 192 -17.49 -49.41 26.71
N PRO A 193 -18.17 -50.02 27.72
CA PRO A 193 -19.43 -49.53 28.25
C PRO A 193 -19.26 -48.39 29.27
N VAL A 194 -20.18 -47.42 29.21
CA VAL A 194 -20.30 -46.27 30.10
C VAL A 194 -21.07 -46.66 31.37
N GLY A 195 -20.44 -46.45 32.54
CA GLY A 195 -21.07 -46.60 33.85
C GLY A 195 -21.85 -45.33 34.25
N THR A 196 -23.11 -45.51 34.63
CA THR A 196 -24.02 -44.50 35.16
C THR A 196 -23.70 -44.13 36.62
N LEU A 197 -23.48 -42.84 36.89
CA LEU A 197 -23.56 -42.23 38.22
C LEU A 197 -24.63 -41.12 38.18
N ALA A 198 -25.56 -41.18 39.14
CA ALA A 198 -26.68 -40.25 39.29
C ALA A 198 -26.23 -38.87 39.81
N PRO A 199 -26.83 -37.76 39.35
CA PRO A 199 -26.50 -36.43 39.84
C PRO A 199 -27.31 -36.06 41.10
N ALA A 200 -26.66 -35.34 42.02
CA ALA A 200 -27.25 -34.69 43.18
C ALA A 200 -28.08 -33.45 42.79
N PRO A 201 -29.09 -33.04 43.60
CA PRO A 201 -30.00 -31.96 43.24
C PRO A 201 -29.36 -30.57 43.46
N ALA A 202 -29.59 -29.67 42.50
CA ALA A 202 -29.18 -28.27 42.54
C ALA A 202 -30.12 -27.41 43.40
N PRO A 203 -29.61 -26.35 44.07
CA PRO A 203 -30.43 -25.42 44.84
C PRO A 203 -31.13 -24.38 43.94
N ALA A 204 -32.32 -23.96 44.37
CA ALA A 204 -33.22 -23.05 43.66
C ALA A 204 -32.63 -21.64 43.46
N ALA A 205 -32.74 -21.13 42.23
CA ALA A 205 -32.34 -19.78 41.84
C ALA A 205 -33.48 -18.76 42.06
N ALA A 206 -33.14 -17.61 42.62
CA ALA A 206 -34.03 -16.44 42.75
C ALA A 206 -34.23 -15.73 41.39
N PRO A 207 -35.37 -15.04 41.18
CA PRO A 207 -35.68 -14.37 39.91
C PRO A 207 -34.84 -13.10 39.71
N ALA A 208 -34.25 -12.97 38.52
CA ALA A 208 -33.50 -11.80 38.09
C ALA A 208 -34.43 -10.60 37.79
N PRO A 209 -34.00 -9.35 38.06
CA PRO A 209 -34.78 -8.16 37.76
C PRO A 209 -34.77 -7.85 36.25
N HIS A 210 -35.90 -7.37 35.74
CA HIS A 210 -36.04 -6.90 34.37
C HIS A 210 -35.11 -5.70 34.11
N ALA A 211 -34.21 -5.84 33.14
CA ALA A 211 -33.37 -4.75 32.66
C ALA A 211 -34.21 -3.69 31.94
N ALA A 212 -34.00 -2.43 32.30
CA ALA A 212 -34.57 -1.28 31.59
C ALA A 212 -33.96 -1.17 30.17
N PRO A 213 -34.70 -0.62 29.19
CA PRO A 213 -34.19 -0.41 27.83
C PRO A 213 -32.99 0.55 27.82
N ASP A 214 -32.02 0.22 26.98
CA ASP A 214 -30.75 0.93 26.83
C ASP A 214 -30.96 2.27 26.11
N PRO A 215 -30.74 3.43 26.78
CA PRO A 215 -30.93 4.75 26.19
C PRO A 215 -29.96 5.07 25.03
N SER A 216 -28.97 4.21 24.75
CA SER A 216 -28.01 4.41 23.65
C SER A 216 -28.58 4.10 22.26
N GLN A 217 -29.60 3.25 22.15
CA GLN A 217 -30.21 2.91 20.84
C GLN A 217 -31.08 4.04 20.27
N ASP A 218 -31.82 4.74 21.12
CA ASP A 218 -32.67 5.86 20.69
C ASP A 218 -31.83 7.10 20.34
N ALA A 219 -30.71 7.32 21.05
CA ALA A 219 -29.74 8.35 20.71
C ALA A 219 -29.05 8.08 19.36
N TRP A 220 -28.78 6.81 19.04
CA TRP A 220 -28.19 6.39 17.76
C TRP A 220 -29.15 6.62 16.58
N ALA A 221 -30.42 6.23 16.72
CA ALA A 221 -31.43 6.45 15.69
C ALA A 221 -31.62 7.96 15.39
N ALA A 222 -31.59 8.80 16.43
CA ALA A 222 -31.71 10.25 16.28
C ALA A 222 -30.48 10.88 15.59
N ALA A 223 -29.27 10.45 15.95
CA ALA A 223 -28.04 10.95 15.32
C ALA A 223 -27.91 10.53 13.84
N MET A 224 -28.31 9.30 13.50
CA MET A 224 -28.33 8.82 12.12
C MET A 224 -29.37 9.57 11.28
N ALA A 225 -30.56 9.83 11.82
CA ALA A 225 -31.59 10.59 11.11
C ALA A 225 -31.17 12.03 10.82
N GLU A 226 -30.40 12.67 11.72
CA GLU A 226 -29.88 14.02 11.52
C GLU A 226 -28.75 14.05 10.48
N ALA A 227 -27.83 13.06 10.51
CA ALA A 227 -26.79 12.93 9.49
C ALA A 227 -27.37 12.65 8.09
N GLU A 228 -28.39 11.80 7.99
CA GLU A 228 -29.11 11.54 6.73
C GLU A 228 -29.81 12.80 6.20
N ARG A 229 -30.40 13.61 7.09
CA ARG A 229 -31.02 14.89 6.72
C ARG A 229 -29.98 15.88 6.16
N GLN A 230 -28.82 16.02 6.82
CA GLN A 230 -27.75 16.92 6.38
C GLN A 230 -27.16 16.48 5.03
N MET A 231 -27.00 15.18 4.82
CA MET A 231 -26.53 14.64 3.54
C MET A 231 -27.55 14.86 2.41
N ALA A 232 -28.85 14.67 2.69
CA ALA A 232 -29.92 14.93 1.73
C ALA A 232 -30.03 16.42 1.35
N GLU A 233 -29.77 17.34 2.29
CA GLU A 233 -29.73 18.78 2.04
C GLU A 233 -28.56 19.16 1.12
N GLN A 234 -27.37 18.59 1.37
CA GLN A 234 -26.19 18.81 0.52
C GLN A 234 -26.38 18.27 -0.90
N ASP A 235 -26.93 17.06 -1.04
CA ASP A 235 -27.22 16.47 -2.36
C ASP A 235 -28.27 17.30 -3.13
N ALA A 236 -29.23 17.93 -2.43
CA ALA A 236 -30.20 18.84 -3.05
C ALA A 236 -29.55 20.14 -3.54
N LEU A 237 -28.59 20.69 -2.80
CA LEU A 237 -27.80 21.86 -3.23
C LEU A 237 -26.93 21.55 -4.45
N ASP A 238 -26.28 20.39 -4.47
CA ASP A 238 -25.47 19.93 -5.61
C ASP A 238 -26.32 19.63 -6.85
N ALA A 239 -27.53 19.10 -6.66
CA ALA A 239 -28.50 18.93 -7.74
C ALA A 239 -29.00 20.28 -8.28
N ALA A 240 -29.26 21.26 -7.42
CA ALA A 240 -29.66 22.61 -7.82
C ALA A 240 -28.54 23.35 -8.57
N ALA A 241 -27.28 23.23 -8.12
CA ALA A 241 -26.12 23.81 -8.81
C ALA A 241 -25.92 23.23 -10.22
N ARG A 242 -26.14 21.91 -10.38
CA ARG A 242 -26.13 21.24 -11.70
C ARG A 242 -27.28 21.70 -12.58
N ALA A 243 -28.50 21.82 -12.05
CA ALA A 243 -29.65 22.31 -12.79
C ALA A 243 -29.48 23.79 -13.22
N ALA A 244 -28.75 24.57 -12.44
CA ALA A 244 -28.42 25.97 -12.75
C ALA A 244 -27.25 26.12 -13.76
N GLY A 245 -26.65 25.03 -14.23
CA GLY A 245 -25.55 25.08 -15.20
C GLY A 245 -24.25 25.70 -14.65
N LEU A 246 -24.06 25.70 -13.32
CA LEU A 246 -22.91 26.33 -12.65
C LEU A 246 -21.65 25.44 -12.60
N THR A 247 -21.64 24.31 -13.30
CA THR A 247 -20.45 23.45 -13.42
C THR A 247 -19.65 23.82 -14.66
N ALA A 248 -18.37 24.18 -14.50
CA ALA A 248 -17.44 24.37 -15.60
C ALA A 248 -17.33 23.08 -16.44
N GLY A 249 -17.86 23.10 -17.67
CA GLY A 249 -17.82 21.93 -18.55
C GLY A 249 -16.40 21.63 -19.05
N PRO A 250 -16.02 20.36 -19.23
CA PRO A 250 -14.74 20.00 -19.80
C PRO A 250 -14.72 20.32 -21.31
N ALA A 251 -13.68 21.02 -21.75
CA ALA A 251 -13.38 21.24 -23.15
C ALA A 251 -13.00 19.89 -23.80
N VAL A 252 -13.80 19.44 -24.76
CA VAL A 252 -13.52 18.25 -25.57
C VAL A 252 -12.42 18.61 -26.58
N GLN A 253 -11.20 18.10 -26.39
CA GLN A 253 -10.19 18.06 -27.44
C GLN A 253 -10.24 16.71 -28.16
N THR A 254 -10.50 16.76 -29.48
CA THR A 254 -10.44 15.60 -30.37
C THR A 254 -8.98 15.42 -30.83
N VAL A 255 -8.31 14.37 -30.39
CA VAL A 255 -6.97 13.99 -30.89
C VAL A 255 -7.16 12.98 -32.02
N VAL A 256 -6.82 13.38 -33.24
CA VAL A 256 -6.75 12.51 -34.43
C VAL A 256 -5.39 11.80 -34.39
N VAL A 257 -5.40 10.48 -34.15
CA VAL A 257 -4.19 9.63 -34.23
C VAL A 257 -3.98 9.21 -35.70
N GLN A 258 -2.90 9.69 -36.31
CA GLN A 258 -2.49 9.37 -37.67
C GLN A 258 -1.60 8.12 -37.65
N GLY A 259 -2.21 6.94 -37.82
CA GLY A 259 -1.49 5.66 -37.95
C GLY A 259 -1.05 5.41 -39.39
N GLY A 260 0.27 5.40 -39.63
CA GLY A 260 0.87 4.96 -40.88
C GLY A 260 1.10 3.45 -40.89
N SER A 261 0.39 2.72 -41.75
CA SER A 261 0.69 1.34 -42.12
C SER A 261 0.65 1.22 -43.64
N ARG A 262 1.80 0.89 -44.23
CA ARG A 262 1.97 0.59 -45.65
C ARG A 262 1.45 -0.82 -45.91
N LEU A 263 0.37 -0.95 -46.68
CA LEU A 263 0.06 -2.14 -47.48
C LEU A 263 -0.81 -1.69 -48.67
N MET A 264 -0.27 -1.88 -49.88
CA MET A 264 -1.03 -1.81 -51.14
C MET A 264 -2.03 -2.98 -51.19
N PRO A 265 -3.21 -2.83 -51.84
CA PRO A 265 -3.25 -3.02 -53.29
C PRO A 265 -4.32 -2.23 -54.08
N LEU A 266 -4.11 -2.21 -55.41
CA LEU A 266 -5.06 -2.18 -56.52
C LEU A 266 -6.18 -1.10 -56.62
N VAL A 267 -5.95 -0.19 -57.57
CA VAL A 267 -6.87 0.44 -58.55
C VAL A 267 -8.38 0.17 -58.43
N LEU A 268 -9.15 1.25 -58.21
CA LEU A 268 -10.34 1.55 -59.03
C LEU A 268 -10.56 3.07 -59.12
N VAL A 269 -10.66 3.54 -60.36
CA VAL A 269 -10.97 4.92 -60.77
C VAL A 269 -12.48 5.17 -60.64
N LEU A 270 -12.87 6.30 -60.06
CA LEU A 270 -14.02 7.09 -60.54
C LEU A 270 -13.94 8.53 -60.05
N ALA A 271 -13.89 9.43 -61.02
CA ALA A 271 -13.86 10.88 -60.90
C ALA A 271 -15.27 11.46 -60.69
N CYS A 272 -15.34 12.58 -59.95
CA CYS A 272 -16.24 13.73 -60.14
C CYS A 272 -15.69 14.84 -59.19
N ALA A 273 -14.91 15.80 -59.67
CA ALA A 273 -15.35 17.07 -60.28
C ALA A 273 -16.01 18.03 -59.28
N GLY A 274 -15.39 19.21 -59.06
CA GLY A 274 -16.12 20.42 -58.67
C GLY A 274 -15.39 21.39 -57.74
N TRP A 275 -14.82 22.46 -58.33
CA TRP A 275 -14.61 23.83 -57.80
C TRP A 275 -13.97 24.02 -56.41
N GLY A 276 -12.91 24.81 -56.21
CA GLY A 276 -12.46 26.02 -56.91
C GLY A 276 -12.09 27.05 -55.83
N GLY A 277 -10.97 27.76 -55.95
CA GLY A 277 -10.65 28.85 -55.01
C GLY A 277 -9.16 29.08 -54.78
N LEU A 278 -8.57 29.82 -55.71
CA LEU A 278 -7.19 30.31 -55.70
C LEU A 278 -7.12 31.60 -54.86
N VAL A 279 -6.24 31.69 -53.85
CA VAL A 279 -5.57 32.95 -53.46
C VAL A 279 -4.15 32.63 -53.00
N SER A 280 -3.18 33.06 -53.81
CA SER A 280 -1.78 33.20 -53.44
C SER A 280 -1.56 34.51 -52.68
N LEU A 281 -0.74 34.48 -51.63
CA LEU A 281 -0.02 35.67 -51.18
C LEU A 281 1.38 35.25 -50.71
N ILE A 282 2.36 35.76 -51.46
CA ILE A 282 3.80 35.62 -51.28
C ILE A 282 4.26 36.68 -50.28
N ALA A 283 5.02 36.29 -49.27
CA ALA A 283 5.99 37.14 -48.56
C ALA A 283 7.13 36.22 -48.07
N ALA A 284 8.22 36.12 -48.84
CA ALA A 284 9.42 36.94 -48.70
C ALA A 284 10.11 36.74 -47.33
N GLY A 285 11.00 35.74 -47.28
CA GLY A 285 11.93 35.53 -46.18
C GLY A 285 13.07 36.55 -46.19
N GLY A 286 13.37 37.09 -45.02
CA GLY A 286 14.61 37.82 -44.73
C GLY A 286 15.51 36.98 -43.80
N PRO A 287 16.83 37.11 -43.87
CA PRO A 287 17.77 36.33 -43.06
C PRO A 287 17.80 36.85 -41.62
N HIS A 288 17.52 35.97 -40.66
CA HIS A 288 17.77 36.22 -39.24
C HIS A 288 19.28 36.21 -38.97
N GLY A 289 19.82 37.36 -38.56
CA GLY A 289 21.12 37.42 -37.90
C GLY A 289 21.03 36.85 -36.47
N PRO A 290 22.15 36.37 -35.90
CA PRO A 290 22.16 35.83 -34.54
C PRO A 290 21.86 36.93 -33.50
N PRO A 291 21.14 36.61 -32.41
CA PRO A 291 20.83 37.57 -31.36
C PRO A 291 22.11 38.01 -30.62
N PRO A 292 22.19 39.26 -30.17
CA PRO A 292 23.32 39.73 -29.38
C PRO A 292 23.35 39.04 -28.01
N GLU A 293 24.56 38.62 -27.64
CA GLU A 293 24.96 38.08 -26.36
C GLU A 293 24.60 39.09 -25.23
N PRO A 294 23.77 38.72 -24.24
CA PRO A 294 23.44 39.62 -23.15
C PRO A 294 24.67 39.82 -22.25
N ALA A 295 25.04 41.09 -22.09
CA ALA A 295 26.09 41.53 -21.19
C ALA A 295 25.87 41.00 -19.77
N ALA A 296 26.94 40.47 -19.18
CA ALA A 296 27.01 40.04 -17.80
C ALA A 296 26.59 41.18 -16.84
N ALA A 297 25.40 41.05 -16.25
CA ALA A 297 24.97 41.88 -15.14
C ALA A 297 25.56 41.28 -13.85
N GLU A 298 26.29 42.14 -13.12
CA GLU A 298 26.86 41.85 -11.82
C GLU A 298 25.81 41.31 -10.84
N HIS A 299 26.14 40.21 -10.16
CA HIS A 299 25.34 39.60 -9.11
C HIS A 299 25.19 40.55 -7.92
N ALA A 300 24.07 41.25 -7.85
CA ALA A 300 23.59 41.86 -6.62
C ALA A 300 23.18 40.75 -5.64
N GLU A 301 23.74 40.81 -4.44
CA GLU A 301 23.45 39.97 -3.28
C GLU A 301 21.94 39.95 -3.00
N GLY A 302 21.29 38.82 -3.32
CA GLY A 302 19.84 38.70 -3.35
C GLY A 302 19.21 38.77 -1.97
N ALA A 303 18.35 39.77 -1.76
CA ALA A 303 17.43 39.79 -0.63
C ALA A 303 16.58 38.51 -0.67
N ALA A 304 16.72 37.67 0.36
CA ALA A 304 15.99 36.40 0.46
C ALA A 304 14.49 36.65 0.28
N ALA A 305 13.87 35.92 -0.66
CA ALA A 305 12.44 35.98 -0.87
C ALA A 305 11.70 35.75 0.47
N PRO A 306 10.65 36.52 0.78
CA PRO A 306 9.91 36.35 2.02
C PRO A 306 9.41 34.91 2.13
N LYS A 307 9.79 34.22 3.21
CA LYS A 307 9.32 32.86 3.50
C LYS A 307 7.78 32.84 3.50
N ALA A 308 7.19 31.86 2.83
CA ALA A 308 5.74 31.69 2.83
C ALA A 308 5.23 31.59 4.28
N PRO A 309 4.13 32.29 4.65
CA PRO A 309 3.59 32.28 6.02
C PRO A 309 3.33 30.87 6.58
N THR A 310 3.11 29.88 5.71
CA THR A 310 2.88 28.48 6.08
C THR A 310 4.10 27.80 6.69
N ALA A 311 5.32 28.17 6.27
CA ALA A 311 6.54 27.55 6.79
C ALA A 311 6.79 27.88 8.26
N GLU A 312 6.47 29.11 8.69
CA GLU A 312 6.54 29.53 10.10
C GLU A 312 5.53 28.77 10.95
N ILE A 313 4.29 28.64 10.46
CA ILE A 313 3.23 27.87 11.16
C ILE A 313 3.64 26.40 11.30
N ASP A 314 4.16 25.80 10.25
CA ASP A 314 4.56 24.38 10.26
C ASP A 314 5.71 24.13 11.25
N GLU A 315 6.66 25.06 11.36
CA GLU A 315 7.76 24.96 12.33
C GLU A 315 7.26 25.06 13.78
N LEU A 316 6.31 25.96 14.04
CA LEU A 316 5.66 26.08 15.35
C LEU A 316 4.91 24.80 15.71
N ILE A 317 4.18 24.20 14.76
CA ILE A 317 3.48 22.92 14.97
C ILE A 317 4.48 21.78 15.25
N ARG A 318 5.57 21.67 14.47
CA ARG A 318 6.62 20.66 14.70
C ARG A 318 7.32 20.79 16.04
N SER A 319 7.35 22.01 16.58
CA SER A 319 7.93 22.32 17.90
C SER A 319 6.92 22.23 19.05
N ASP A 320 5.74 21.67 18.81
CA ASP A 320 4.62 21.57 19.76
C ASP A 320 4.13 22.93 20.33
N GLN A 321 4.38 24.03 19.61
CA GLN A 321 3.97 25.39 19.98
C GLN A 321 2.58 25.73 19.41
N PHE A 322 1.58 24.91 19.72
CA PHE A 322 0.24 24.98 19.11
C PHE A 322 -0.48 26.32 19.33
N ASP A 323 -0.29 26.97 20.49
CA ASP A 323 -0.88 28.30 20.76
C ASP A 323 -0.36 29.39 19.82
N ASP A 324 0.94 29.40 19.58
CA ASP A 324 1.56 30.41 18.73
C ASP A 324 1.32 30.09 17.24
N ALA A 325 1.34 28.80 16.88
CA ALA A 325 0.92 28.34 15.56
C ALA A 325 -0.54 28.76 15.24
N LEU A 326 -1.47 28.60 16.20
CA LEU A 326 -2.87 28.98 16.03
C LEU A 326 -3.04 30.51 15.84
N LYS A 327 -2.31 31.32 16.62
CA LYS A 327 -2.28 32.79 16.43
C LYS A 327 -1.71 33.15 15.05
N ALA A 328 -0.67 32.45 14.61
CA ALA A 328 -0.07 32.64 13.29
C ALA A 328 -1.04 32.26 12.17
N CYS A 329 -1.82 31.19 12.29
CA CYS A 329 -2.91 30.84 11.38
C CYS A 329 -3.91 32.00 11.23
N PHE A 330 -4.43 32.53 12.35
CA PHE A 330 -5.39 33.64 12.30
C PHE A 330 -4.81 34.93 11.73
N LYS A 331 -3.52 35.20 11.97
CA LYS A 331 -2.81 36.35 11.40
C LYS A 331 -2.62 36.18 9.89
N ALA A 332 -2.26 34.97 9.44
CA ALA A 332 -2.08 34.64 8.03
C ALA A 332 -3.39 34.79 7.24
N ALA A 333 -4.50 34.25 7.76
CA ALA A 333 -5.83 34.35 7.15
C ALA A 333 -6.30 35.80 6.96
N LYS A 334 -5.91 36.72 7.85
CA LYS A 334 -6.22 38.17 7.72
C LYS A 334 -5.35 38.88 6.68
N LYS A 335 -4.11 38.43 6.48
CA LYS A 335 -3.09 39.15 5.69
C LYS A 335 -3.17 38.81 4.21
N ASP A 336 -3.46 37.56 3.87
CA ASP A 336 -3.54 37.10 2.49
C ASP A 336 -4.71 36.11 2.36
N PRO A 337 -5.77 36.43 1.62
CA PRO A 337 -6.86 35.49 1.36
C PRO A 337 -6.52 34.45 0.28
N ARG A 338 -5.33 34.49 -0.32
CA ARG A 338 -4.91 33.58 -1.40
C ARG A 338 -4.32 32.21 -1.03
N PRO A 339 -3.74 31.95 0.18
CA PRO A 339 -3.47 30.57 0.58
C PRO A 339 -4.77 29.78 0.43
N SER A 340 -4.72 28.50 0.03
CA SER A 340 -5.96 27.72 0.05
C SER A 340 -6.50 27.79 1.48
N GLU A 341 -7.69 28.38 1.62
CA GLU A 341 -8.33 28.62 2.92
C GLU A 341 -8.36 27.34 3.75
N THR A 342 -8.49 26.23 3.05
CA THR A 342 -8.41 24.84 3.51
C THR A 342 -7.04 24.43 4.08
N ALA A 343 -5.91 24.82 3.49
CA ALA A 343 -4.57 24.47 4.02
C ALA A 343 -4.25 25.21 5.34
N LEU A 344 -4.74 26.45 5.50
CA LEU A 344 -4.68 27.16 6.78
C LEU A 344 -5.67 26.56 7.80
N THR A 345 -6.87 26.18 7.35
CA THR A 345 -7.89 25.52 8.18
C THR A 345 -7.40 24.17 8.71
N LEU A 346 -6.64 23.40 7.91
CA LEU A 346 -6.05 22.16 8.39
C LEU A 346 -5.02 22.40 9.50
N ARG A 347 -4.18 23.43 9.36
CA ARG A 347 -3.21 23.82 10.40
C ARG A 347 -3.90 24.33 11.65
N GLU A 348 -4.98 25.10 11.52
CA GLU A 348 -5.87 25.47 12.62
C GLU A 348 -6.37 24.22 13.35
N ALA A 349 -6.90 23.23 12.60
CA ALA A 349 -7.40 21.98 13.16
C ALA A 349 -6.31 21.19 13.91
N LEU A 350 -5.10 21.09 13.34
CA LEU A 350 -3.94 20.46 13.97
C LEU A 350 -3.56 21.14 15.30
N CYS A 351 -3.58 22.47 15.33
CA CYS A 351 -3.29 23.23 16.56
C CYS A 351 -4.37 23.01 17.62
N LEU A 352 -5.65 23.06 17.23
CA LEU A 352 -6.77 22.79 18.14
C LEU A 352 -6.71 21.36 18.69
N GLU A 353 -6.34 20.38 17.86
CA GLU A 353 -6.12 18.99 18.28
C GLU A 353 -4.97 18.90 19.30
N GLY A 354 -3.83 19.53 19.01
CA GLY A 354 -2.68 19.57 19.92
C GLY A 354 -2.97 20.23 21.28
N GLN A 355 -3.91 21.18 21.32
CA GLN A 355 -4.42 21.81 22.55
C GLN A 355 -5.46 20.96 23.30
N GLY A 356 -5.89 19.82 22.74
CA GLY A 356 -6.96 18.99 23.29
C GLY A 356 -8.37 19.58 23.13
N ARG A 357 -8.56 20.53 22.20
CA ARG A 357 -9.86 21.15 21.89
C ARG A 357 -10.58 20.34 20.81
N TRP A 358 -10.89 19.08 21.11
CA TRP A 358 -11.31 18.06 20.14
C TRP A 358 -12.53 18.44 19.31
N GLY A 359 -13.56 19.03 19.92
CA GLY A 359 -14.78 19.45 19.19
C GLY A 359 -14.54 20.57 18.19
N GLU A 360 -13.69 21.55 18.55
CA GLU A 360 -13.30 22.64 17.64
C GLU A 360 -12.38 22.12 16.53
N ALA A 361 -11.45 21.23 16.88
CA ALA A 361 -10.59 20.55 15.91
C ALA A 361 -11.41 19.75 14.90
N ALA A 362 -12.41 18.99 15.34
CA ALA A 362 -13.30 18.23 14.46
C ALA A 362 -14.03 19.14 13.46
N GLY A 363 -14.57 20.27 13.93
CA GLY A 363 -15.22 21.26 13.07
C GLY A 363 -14.25 21.92 12.07
N ALA A 364 -13.01 22.18 12.47
CA ALA A 364 -11.97 22.69 11.58
C ALA A 364 -11.55 21.64 10.54
N TYR A 365 -11.36 20.38 10.94
CA TYR A 365 -11.07 19.29 10.00
C TYR A 365 -12.21 19.06 9.01
N GLN A 366 -13.48 19.15 9.44
CA GLN A 366 -14.62 19.03 8.53
C GLN A 366 -14.61 20.12 7.45
N ARG A 367 -14.24 21.35 7.81
CA ARG A 367 -14.06 22.44 6.83
C ARG A 367 -12.88 22.16 5.88
N ALA A 368 -11.76 21.66 6.40
CA ALA A 368 -10.59 21.31 5.59
C ALA A 368 -10.84 20.10 4.66
N GLU A 369 -11.76 19.19 5.01
CA GLU A 369 -12.11 18.02 4.19
C GLU A 369 -12.69 18.40 2.81
N ALA A 370 -13.35 19.56 2.74
CA ALA A 370 -13.94 20.09 1.50
C ALA A 370 -12.90 20.54 0.46
N ASP A 371 -11.60 20.48 0.78
CA ASP A 371 -10.53 20.76 -0.18
C ASP A 371 -10.58 19.76 -1.36
N PRO A 372 -10.50 20.24 -2.61
CA PRO A 372 -10.34 19.36 -3.78
C PRO A 372 -9.03 18.55 -3.77
N ASP A 373 -8.01 18.96 -3.03
CA ASP A 373 -6.78 18.21 -2.84
C ASP A 373 -7.02 16.97 -1.98
N THR A 374 -6.87 15.79 -2.60
CA THR A 374 -7.07 14.50 -1.95
C THR A 374 -6.20 14.34 -0.71
N VAL A 375 -4.98 14.90 -0.72
CA VAL A 375 -4.04 14.77 0.40
C VAL A 375 -4.57 15.50 1.63
N THR A 376 -4.88 16.79 1.50
CA THR A 376 -5.49 17.61 2.55
C THR A 376 -6.77 16.98 3.09
N SER A 377 -7.63 16.47 2.20
CA SER A 377 -8.88 15.82 2.57
C SER A 377 -8.67 14.55 3.40
N VAL A 378 -7.68 13.70 3.04
CA VAL A 378 -7.36 12.48 3.81
C VAL A 378 -6.74 12.80 5.17
N VAL A 379 -5.85 13.80 5.26
CA VAL A 379 -5.32 14.24 6.56
C VAL A 379 -6.44 14.75 7.45
N ALA A 380 -7.38 15.50 6.88
CA ALA A 380 -8.56 15.99 7.59
C ALA A 380 -9.47 14.85 8.09
N LEU A 381 -9.76 13.84 7.25
CA LEU A 381 -10.52 12.65 7.64
C LEU A 381 -9.87 11.90 8.81
N LEU A 382 -8.54 11.74 8.77
CA LEU A 382 -7.78 11.13 9.87
C LEU A 382 -7.85 11.95 11.16
N GLY A 383 -7.77 13.28 11.05
CA GLY A 383 -7.97 14.20 12.17
C GLY A 383 -9.36 14.07 12.80
N GLN A 384 -10.42 14.09 11.98
CA GLN A 384 -11.79 13.86 12.46
C GLN A 384 -11.93 12.48 13.12
N ALA A 385 -11.32 11.44 12.55
CA ALA A 385 -11.37 10.11 13.13
C ALA A 385 -10.71 10.05 14.51
N ARG A 386 -9.59 10.78 14.72
CA ARG A 386 -8.96 10.90 16.04
C ARG A 386 -9.84 11.65 17.03
N CYS A 387 -10.44 12.77 16.63
CA CYS A 387 -11.42 13.49 17.46
C CYS A 387 -12.60 12.59 17.85
N ALA A 388 -13.23 11.92 16.88
CA ALA A 388 -14.35 11.00 17.14
C ALA A 388 -13.95 9.81 18.04
N THR A 389 -12.72 9.31 17.89
CA THR A 389 -12.18 8.27 18.79
C THR A 389 -12.06 8.79 20.22
N GLN A 390 -11.57 10.01 20.39
CA GLN A 390 -11.41 10.65 21.70
C GLN A 390 -12.75 10.93 22.38
N ASP A 391 -13.77 11.28 21.59
CA ASP A 391 -15.14 11.49 22.06
C ASP A 391 -15.90 10.16 22.31
N GLY A 392 -15.26 9.00 22.12
CA GLY A 392 -15.88 7.68 22.30
C GLY A 392 -16.84 7.26 21.18
N SER A 393 -16.90 8.03 20.09
CA SER A 393 -17.77 7.80 18.93
C SER A 393 -17.11 6.85 17.92
N TYR A 394 -16.85 5.61 18.33
CA TYR A 394 -16.07 4.63 17.54
C TYR A 394 -16.68 4.27 16.19
N VAL A 395 -18.01 4.31 16.05
CA VAL A 395 -18.69 4.06 14.77
C VAL A 395 -18.34 5.15 13.75
N ILE A 396 -18.40 6.42 14.17
CA ILE A 396 -18.03 7.57 13.33
C ILE A 396 -16.54 7.51 13.00
N ALA A 397 -15.69 7.26 14.00
CA ALA A 397 -14.25 7.13 13.80
C ALA A 397 -13.90 6.03 12.77
N ARG A 398 -14.58 4.88 12.83
CA ARG A 398 -14.38 3.79 11.87
C ARG A 398 -14.83 4.18 10.46
N ALA A 399 -16.00 4.82 10.32
CA ALA A 399 -16.47 5.31 9.02
C ALA A 399 -15.49 6.33 8.41
N LEU A 400 -14.94 7.25 9.21
CA LEU A 400 -13.96 8.24 8.75
C LEU A 400 -12.62 7.60 8.33
N THR A 401 -12.09 6.66 9.11
CA THR A 401 -10.86 5.92 8.72
C THR A 401 -11.05 5.09 7.46
N ASN A 402 -12.24 4.51 7.26
CA ASN A 402 -12.58 3.79 6.02
C ASN A 402 -12.61 4.72 4.81
N ARG A 403 -13.18 5.92 4.94
CA ARG A 403 -13.14 6.94 3.89
C ARG A 403 -11.71 7.39 3.57
N ALA A 404 -10.87 7.56 4.60
CA ALA A 404 -9.45 7.87 4.42
C ALA A 404 -8.70 6.73 3.71
N LEU A 405 -8.97 5.48 4.07
CA LEU A 405 -8.38 4.29 3.44
C LEU A 405 -8.71 4.19 1.96
N LEU A 406 -9.96 4.47 1.59
CA LEU A 406 -10.41 4.51 0.19
C LEU A 406 -9.74 5.60 -0.64
N ARG A 407 -9.03 6.56 -0.04
CA ARG A 407 -8.32 7.65 -0.72
C ARG A 407 -6.80 7.61 -0.49
N SER A 408 -6.31 6.57 0.19
CA SER A 408 -4.90 6.45 0.60
C SER A 408 -3.93 6.12 -0.53
N GLY A 409 -4.44 5.73 -1.71
CA GLY A 409 -3.66 5.48 -2.93
C GLY A 409 -3.44 6.71 -3.81
N ALA A 410 -3.85 7.90 -3.37
CA ALA A 410 -3.57 9.13 -4.09
C ALA A 410 -2.07 9.27 -4.37
N PRO A 411 -1.65 9.79 -5.53
CA PRO A 411 -0.23 9.88 -5.87
C PRO A 411 0.61 10.64 -4.81
N GLY A 412 0.04 11.63 -4.13
CA GLY A 412 0.70 12.37 -3.05
C GLY A 412 1.02 11.56 -1.80
N PHE A 413 0.44 10.36 -1.65
CA PHE A 413 0.69 9.47 -0.53
C PHE A 413 1.68 8.34 -0.83
N ARG A 414 2.14 8.20 -2.08
CA ARG A 414 3.11 7.15 -2.44
C ARG A 414 4.41 7.36 -1.67
N GLY A 415 4.89 6.29 -1.00
CA GLY A 415 6.08 6.33 -0.15
C GLY A 415 5.87 6.96 1.23
N THR A 416 4.67 7.48 1.55
CA THR A 416 4.36 8.02 2.88
C THR A 416 3.90 6.93 3.84
N ALA A 417 3.83 7.26 5.14
CA ALA A 417 3.33 6.36 6.17
C ALA A 417 1.80 6.39 6.36
N VAL A 418 1.04 7.14 5.54
CA VAL A 418 -0.40 7.40 5.78
C VAL A 418 -1.22 6.11 5.96
N ARG A 419 -0.94 5.07 5.15
CA ARG A 419 -1.66 3.78 5.23
C ARG A 419 -1.39 3.06 6.54
N LYS A 420 -0.14 3.12 7.02
CA LYS A 420 0.23 2.54 8.32
C LYS A 420 -0.48 3.27 9.45
N ASP A 421 -0.61 4.59 9.36
CA ASP A 421 -1.31 5.40 10.35
C ASP A 421 -2.82 5.14 10.35
N ILE A 422 -3.44 4.97 9.17
CA ILE A 422 -4.84 4.54 9.03
C ILE A 422 -5.05 3.19 9.72
N GLN A 423 -4.21 2.19 9.40
CA GLN A 423 -4.31 0.84 9.98
C GLN A 423 -4.08 0.85 11.49
N HIS A 424 -3.13 1.65 11.97
CA HIS A 424 -2.89 1.84 13.40
C HIS A 424 -4.12 2.43 14.09
N LEU A 425 -4.72 3.49 13.51
CA LEU A 425 -5.91 4.12 14.06
C LEU A 425 -7.12 3.16 14.04
N GLN A 426 -7.33 2.39 12.97
CA GLN A 426 -8.37 1.36 12.90
C GLN A 426 -8.20 0.30 13.99
N ALA A 427 -6.98 -0.19 14.22
CA ALA A 427 -6.70 -1.14 15.29
C ALA A 427 -6.99 -0.55 16.67
N ARG A 428 -6.62 0.72 16.89
CA ARG A 428 -6.92 1.44 18.14
C ARG A 428 -8.43 1.59 18.37
N ILE A 429 -9.18 2.01 17.34
CA ILE A 429 -10.65 2.12 17.38
C ILE A 429 -11.27 0.76 17.72
N ALA A 430 -10.81 -0.32 17.07
CA ALA A 430 -11.33 -1.67 17.32
C ALA A 430 -11.07 -2.13 18.77
N LEU A 431 -9.88 -1.88 19.31
CA LEU A 431 -9.55 -2.21 20.70
C LEU A 431 -10.42 -1.44 21.69
N GLN A 432 -10.57 -0.13 21.49
CA GLN A 432 -11.36 0.72 22.38
C GLN A 432 -12.86 0.41 22.29
N ALA A 433 -13.37 0.13 21.08
CA ALA A 433 -14.75 -0.32 20.88
C ALA A 433 -15.04 -1.67 21.56
N ALA A 434 -14.03 -2.53 21.69
CA ALA A 434 -14.13 -3.78 22.43
C ALA A 434 -14.01 -3.60 23.96
N GLY A 435 -13.91 -2.36 24.47
CA GLY A 435 -13.74 -2.08 25.89
C GLY A 435 -12.35 -2.42 26.42
N ALA A 436 -11.36 -2.65 25.55
CA ALA A 436 -9.98 -2.80 25.99
C ALA A 436 -9.51 -1.49 26.63
N LYS A 437 -8.77 -1.61 27.73
CA LYS A 437 -8.13 -0.44 28.35
C LYS A 437 -7.25 0.24 27.30
N PRO A 438 -7.24 1.58 27.22
CA PRO A 438 -6.32 2.29 26.34
C PRO A 438 -4.90 1.76 26.56
N LEU A 439 -4.19 1.43 25.47
CA LEU A 439 -2.78 1.10 25.57
C LEU A 439 -2.08 2.28 26.27
N PRO A 440 -1.27 2.03 27.33
CA PRO A 440 -0.53 3.11 27.96
C PRO A 440 0.30 3.83 26.89
N ARG A 441 0.31 5.17 26.92
CA ARG A 441 1.06 6.00 25.95
C ARG A 441 2.51 5.55 25.80
N ASP A 442 3.09 4.98 26.86
CA ASP A 442 4.50 4.62 26.95
C ASP A 442 4.77 3.10 26.78
N ALA A 443 3.73 2.27 26.59
CA ALA A 443 3.88 0.81 26.60
C ALA A 443 4.42 0.21 25.28
N SER A 444 4.51 0.99 24.22
CA SER A 444 5.14 0.55 22.96
C SER A 444 6.60 1.01 22.93
N ALA A 445 7.54 0.08 23.14
CA ALA A 445 8.97 0.33 23.02
C ALA A 445 9.46 0.61 21.58
N ARG A 446 8.57 0.47 20.57
CA ARG A 446 8.76 1.08 19.26
C ARG A 446 8.10 2.45 19.31
N PRO A 447 8.73 3.54 18.85
CA PRO A 447 8.00 4.76 18.58
C PRO A 447 6.86 4.35 17.67
N LEU A 448 5.63 4.35 18.20
CA LEU A 448 4.46 4.29 17.35
C LEU A 448 4.69 5.40 16.33
N LEU A 449 4.53 5.10 15.04
CA LEU A 449 4.31 6.15 14.05
C LEU A 449 3.32 7.11 14.70
N SER A 450 3.83 8.28 15.06
CA SER A 450 3.40 8.91 16.30
C SER A 450 1.93 9.27 16.18
N ALA A 451 1.12 9.03 17.22
CA ALA A 451 -0.23 9.58 17.27
C ALA A 451 -0.24 11.11 17.39
N SER A 452 0.87 11.77 17.04
CA SER A 452 1.00 13.21 17.03
C SER A 452 0.23 13.77 15.84
N PRO A 453 -0.53 14.86 16.05
CA PRO A 453 -1.06 15.67 14.96
C PRO A 453 0.03 16.06 13.94
N THR A 454 1.29 16.21 14.39
CA THR A 454 2.41 16.70 13.57
C THR A 454 2.72 15.83 12.34
N ASN A 455 2.47 14.50 12.36
CA ASN A 455 2.68 13.64 11.19
C ASN A 455 1.87 14.11 9.97
N GLY A 456 0.70 14.71 10.21
CA GLY A 456 -0.15 15.22 9.12
C GLY A 456 0.54 16.29 8.28
N LEU A 457 1.52 17.02 8.84
CA LEU A 457 2.30 18.02 8.10
C LEU A 457 3.34 17.39 7.18
N GLU A 458 3.85 16.21 7.51
CA GLU A 458 4.84 15.50 6.67
C GLU A 458 4.19 14.99 5.37
N TRP A 459 2.86 14.83 5.36
CA TRP A 459 2.12 14.37 4.20
C TRP A 459 1.67 15.50 3.30
N LEU A 460 1.63 16.74 3.80
CA LEU A 460 1.23 17.87 2.97
C LEU A 460 2.24 18.07 1.85
N PRO A 461 1.80 18.10 0.58
CA PRO A 461 2.71 18.22 -0.52
C PRO A 461 3.43 19.57 -0.45
N THR A 462 4.76 19.54 -0.58
CA THR A 462 5.58 20.76 -0.70
C THR A 462 5.53 21.37 -2.10
N SER A 463 4.93 20.66 -3.06
CA SER A 463 4.78 21.05 -4.46
C SER A 463 3.33 20.90 -4.92
N ALA A 464 3.00 21.43 -6.09
CA ALA A 464 1.65 21.31 -6.65
C ALA A 464 1.26 19.83 -6.78
N PRO A 465 0.01 19.45 -6.46
CA PRO A 465 -0.42 18.06 -6.57
C PRO A 465 -0.25 17.59 -8.02
N PRO A 466 0.22 16.36 -8.24
CA PRO A 466 0.26 15.79 -9.58
C PRO A 466 -1.15 15.76 -10.17
N PRO A 467 -1.31 15.88 -11.49
CA PRO A 467 -2.61 15.85 -12.12
C PRO A 467 -3.34 14.56 -11.74
N THR A 468 -4.57 14.69 -11.25
CA THR A 468 -5.42 13.54 -10.96
C THR A 468 -5.59 12.72 -12.25
N PRO A 469 -5.39 11.39 -12.21
CA PRO A 469 -5.62 10.55 -13.38
C PRO A 469 -7.03 10.79 -13.90
N THR A 470 -7.14 11.06 -15.21
CA THR A 470 -8.41 11.33 -15.86
C THR A 470 -9.05 10.00 -16.26
N GLY A 471 -10.07 9.60 -15.51
CA GLY A 471 -10.89 8.44 -15.82
C GLY A 471 -10.95 7.41 -14.71
N ASP A 472 -12.05 6.68 -14.71
CA ASP A 472 -12.28 5.57 -13.79
C ASP A 472 -11.43 4.37 -14.23
N THR A 473 -10.54 3.92 -13.35
CA THR A 473 -9.66 2.77 -13.57
C THR A 473 -9.68 1.86 -12.36
N PHE A 474 -9.74 0.56 -12.59
CA PHE A 474 -9.54 -0.47 -11.58
C PHE A 474 -8.63 -1.54 -12.13
N GLU A 475 -7.77 -2.05 -11.26
CA GLU A 475 -6.91 -3.19 -11.53
C GLU A 475 -7.01 -4.16 -10.36
N VAL A 476 -7.06 -5.45 -10.70
CA VAL A 476 -7.11 -6.53 -9.70
C VAL A 476 -5.95 -7.46 -9.97
N HIS A 477 -5.01 -7.49 -9.03
CA HIS A 477 -3.75 -8.22 -9.13
C HIS A 477 -3.75 -9.41 -8.18
N ARG A 478 -3.17 -10.54 -8.59
CA ARG A 478 -2.88 -11.66 -7.66
C ARG A 478 -1.60 -11.34 -6.91
N ILE A 479 -1.63 -11.50 -5.58
CA ILE A 479 -0.42 -11.33 -4.78
C ILE A 479 0.52 -12.50 -5.04
N LEU A 480 1.75 -12.17 -5.45
CA LEU A 480 2.81 -13.14 -5.66
C LEU A 480 3.08 -13.91 -4.35
N GLY A 481 3.10 -15.25 -4.39
CA GLY A 481 3.27 -16.10 -3.21
C GLY A 481 2.00 -16.32 -2.37
N ALA A 482 0.90 -15.63 -2.65
CA ALA A 482 -0.40 -15.85 -2.03
C ALA A 482 -1.51 -15.92 -3.10
N PRO A 483 -1.60 -17.01 -3.89
CA PRO A 483 -2.42 -17.08 -5.09
C PRO A 483 -3.93 -16.90 -4.84
N LYS A 484 -4.36 -17.05 -3.58
CA LYS A 484 -5.74 -16.83 -3.12
C LYS A 484 -6.02 -15.39 -2.67
N MET A 485 -4.98 -14.57 -2.45
CA MET A 485 -5.12 -13.17 -2.11
C MET A 485 -5.05 -12.31 -3.36
N LEU A 486 -5.99 -11.37 -3.45
CA LEU A 486 -6.05 -10.38 -4.50
C LEU A 486 -5.76 -9.00 -3.90
N GLN A 487 -5.13 -8.15 -4.70
CA GLN A 487 -4.95 -6.74 -4.45
C GLN A 487 -5.77 -5.94 -5.45
N VAL A 488 -6.23 -4.78 -5.01
CA VAL A 488 -7.00 -3.83 -5.79
C VAL A 488 -6.25 -2.50 -5.81
N SER A 489 -6.02 -1.98 -7.00
CA SER A 489 -5.52 -0.62 -7.24
C SER A 489 -6.49 0.08 -8.18
N GLY A 490 -6.66 1.39 -8.05
CA GLY A 490 -7.53 2.12 -8.97
C GLY A 490 -8.01 3.47 -8.46
N SER A 491 -8.57 4.22 -9.39
CA SER A 491 -9.24 5.50 -9.15
C SER A 491 -10.67 5.44 -9.68
N LEU A 492 -11.65 5.76 -8.85
CA LEU A 492 -13.04 5.90 -9.27
C LEU A 492 -13.64 7.20 -8.75
N SER A 493 -14.42 7.85 -9.62
CA SER A 493 -15.35 8.90 -9.23
C SER A 493 -16.49 8.38 -8.35
N ARG A 494 -17.07 9.29 -7.55
CA ARG A 494 -18.15 9.01 -6.60
C ARG A 494 -19.34 8.33 -7.30
N ARG A 495 -19.75 7.16 -6.82
CA ARG A 495 -20.86 6.36 -7.37
C ARG A 495 -21.45 5.39 -6.34
N PRO A 496 -22.64 4.80 -6.57
CA PRO A 496 -23.22 3.81 -5.66
C PRO A 496 -22.29 2.63 -5.36
N ALA A 497 -22.29 2.13 -4.12
CA ALA A 497 -21.43 1.02 -3.69
C ALA A 497 -21.59 -0.24 -4.56
N LEU A 498 -22.82 -0.54 -4.99
CA LEU A 498 -23.08 -1.66 -5.89
C LEU A 498 -22.40 -1.49 -7.26
N GLU A 499 -22.31 -0.27 -7.78
CA GLU A 499 -21.62 0.00 -9.05
C GLU A 499 -20.10 -0.15 -8.91
N VAL A 500 -19.52 0.26 -7.78
CA VAL A 500 -18.11 0.00 -7.45
C VAL A 500 -17.82 -1.50 -7.44
N LEU A 501 -18.69 -2.29 -6.79
CA LEU A 501 -18.55 -3.75 -6.73
C LEU A 501 -18.70 -4.42 -8.10
N ASN A 502 -19.61 -3.93 -8.94
CA ASN A 502 -19.76 -4.43 -10.31
C ASN A 502 -18.51 -4.11 -11.16
N ALA A 503 -17.93 -2.92 -11.01
CA ALA A 503 -16.69 -2.55 -11.71
C ALA A 503 -15.50 -3.41 -11.24
N LEU A 504 -15.38 -3.63 -9.93
CA LEU A 504 -14.39 -4.54 -9.35
C LEU A 504 -14.55 -5.96 -9.89
N ALA A 505 -15.78 -6.50 -9.86
CA ALA A 505 -16.07 -7.84 -10.32
C ALA A 505 -15.80 -7.99 -11.82
N ALA A 506 -16.19 -7.03 -12.65
CA ALA A 506 -15.90 -7.04 -14.08
C ALA A 506 -14.38 -7.09 -14.34
N THR A 507 -13.60 -6.30 -13.60
CA THR A 507 -12.13 -6.29 -13.68
C THR A 507 -11.52 -7.62 -13.23
N ALA A 508 -12.07 -8.23 -12.18
CA ALA A 508 -11.63 -9.52 -11.66
C ALA A 508 -12.12 -10.74 -12.47
N GLY A 509 -12.97 -10.55 -13.48
CA GLY A 509 -13.62 -11.63 -14.21
C GLY A 509 -14.68 -12.38 -13.39
N TRP A 510 -15.31 -11.70 -12.44
CA TRP A 510 -16.34 -12.26 -11.56
C TRP A 510 -17.77 -11.90 -11.95
N LYS A 511 -18.69 -12.76 -11.54
CA LYS A 511 -20.13 -12.51 -11.50
C LYS A 511 -20.52 -11.98 -10.13
N VAL A 512 -21.29 -10.89 -10.08
CA VAL A 512 -21.90 -10.41 -8.82
C VAL A 512 -23.26 -11.07 -8.65
N GLN A 513 -23.43 -11.79 -7.55
CA GLN A 513 -24.74 -12.29 -7.10
C GLN A 513 -25.16 -11.50 -5.88
N VAL A 514 -26.24 -10.73 -6.01
CA VAL A 514 -26.76 -9.88 -4.94
C VAL A 514 -28.26 -10.13 -4.79
N ASN A 515 -28.74 -10.31 -3.55
CA ASN A 515 -30.17 -10.36 -3.30
C ASN A 515 -30.78 -8.94 -3.30
N SER A 516 -32.09 -8.81 -3.50
CA SER A 516 -32.76 -7.51 -3.60
C SER A 516 -32.53 -6.61 -2.40
N ASP A 517 -32.49 -7.21 -1.20
CA ASP A 517 -32.37 -6.46 0.06
C ASP A 517 -30.95 -5.93 0.27
N ALA A 518 -29.91 -6.71 -0.04
CA ALA A 518 -28.54 -6.22 -0.04
C ALA A 518 -28.32 -5.14 -1.12
N ALA A 519 -28.89 -5.32 -2.32
CA ALA A 519 -28.81 -4.32 -3.37
C ALA A 519 -29.44 -2.98 -2.92
N ALA A 520 -30.52 -3.01 -2.13
CA ALA A 520 -31.13 -1.81 -1.57
C ALA A 520 -30.21 -1.10 -0.56
N GLN A 521 -29.48 -1.86 0.27
CA GLN A 521 -28.50 -1.30 1.22
C GLN A 521 -27.23 -0.76 0.56
N LEU A 522 -26.96 -1.09 -0.71
CA LEU A 522 -25.75 -0.69 -1.44
C LEU A 522 -25.97 0.47 -2.44
N LYS A 523 -27.05 1.23 -2.25
CA LYS A 523 -27.38 2.42 -3.07
C LYS A 523 -26.66 3.69 -2.66
N TRP A 524 -26.04 3.70 -1.48
CA TRP A 524 -25.31 4.88 -1.00
C TRP A 524 -24.07 5.13 -1.85
N ALA A 525 -23.73 6.41 -2.01
CA ALA A 525 -22.62 6.83 -2.86
C ALA A 525 -21.28 6.70 -2.12
N VAL A 526 -20.36 5.92 -2.67
CA VAL A 526 -18.98 5.79 -2.22
C VAL A 526 -18.08 6.65 -3.09
N GLY A 527 -17.10 7.31 -2.48
CA GLY A 527 -15.96 7.89 -3.19
C GLY A 527 -15.81 9.42 -3.05
N PRO A 528 -14.87 10.03 -3.80
CA PRO A 528 -13.94 9.38 -4.74
C PRO A 528 -13.09 8.29 -4.07
N ILE A 529 -12.74 7.26 -4.84
CA ILE A 529 -11.87 6.15 -4.44
C ILE A 529 -10.54 6.34 -5.16
N GLU A 530 -9.44 6.33 -4.42
CA GLU A 530 -8.07 6.30 -4.89
C GLU A 530 -7.32 5.32 -3.99
N ILE A 531 -7.09 4.10 -4.48
CA ILE A 531 -6.46 3.02 -3.70
C ILE A 531 -5.26 2.44 -4.45
N ASP A 532 -4.25 2.04 -3.68
CA ASP A 532 -3.02 1.47 -4.19
C ASP A 532 -2.67 0.20 -3.39
N HIS A 533 -2.73 -0.95 -4.06
CA HIS A 533 -2.43 -2.27 -3.51
C HIS A 533 -3.22 -2.62 -2.23
N LEU A 534 -4.50 -2.27 -2.17
CA LEU A 534 -5.37 -2.64 -1.05
C LEU A 534 -5.74 -4.12 -1.16
N THR A 535 -5.72 -4.89 -0.08
CA THR A 535 -6.13 -6.31 -0.20
C THR A 535 -7.63 -6.38 -0.46
N LEU A 536 -8.07 -7.34 -1.27
CA LEU A 536 -9.50 -7.48 -1.61
C LEU A 536 -10.38 -7.59 -0.35
N PRO A 537 -10.06 -8.42 0.67
CA PRO A 537 -10.89 -8.46 1.88
C PRO A 537 -10.96 -7.13 2.61
N GLU A 538 -9.85 -6.39 2.69
CA GLU A 538 -9.79 -5.05 3.28
C GLU A 538 -10.68 -4.07 2.50
N PHE A 539 -10.57 -4.06 1.17
CA PHE A 539 -11.41 -3.22 0.30
C PHE A 539 -12.90 -3.54 0.45
N LEU A 540 -13.29 -4.81 0.39
CA LEU A 540 -14.68 -5.23 0.52
C LEU A 540 -15.24 -4.93 1.91
N ASN A 541 -14.46 -5.16 2.96
CA ASN A 541 -14.89 -4.82 4.33
C ASN A 541 -15.11 -3.32 4.50
N VAL A 542 -14.24 -2.49 3.93
CA VAL A 542 -14.37 -1.03 3.96
C VAL A 542 -15.61 -0.57 3.20
N LEU A 543 -15.88 -1.15 2.03
CA LEU A 543 -17.08 -0.84 1.24
C LEU A 543 -18.36 -1.31 1.92
N MET A 544 -18.34 -2.39 2.70
CA MET A 544 -19.54 -2.93 3.35
C MET A 544 -19.72 -2.43 4.79
N ASP A 545 -18.74 -1.72 5.36
CA ASP A 545 -18.84 -1.25 6.75
C ASP A 545 -20.03 -0.31 6.94
N GLY A 546 -20.69 -0.45 8.09
CA GLY A 546 -21.95 0.25 8.38
C GLY A 546 -23.18 -0.35 7.69
N THR A 547 -23.01 -1.29 6.76
CA THR A 547 -24.13 -2.06 6.19
C THR A 547 -24.32 -3.38 6.94
N SER A 548 -25.49 -4.00 6.79
CA SER A 548 -25.69 -5.39 7.23
C SER A 548 -25.30 -6.39 6.14
N VAL A 549 -24.68 -5.97 5.04
CA VAL A 549 -24.34 -6.84 3.92
C VAL A 549 -23.05 -7.60 4.23
N THR A 550 -23.11 -8.92 4.11
CA THR A 550 -21.95 -9.80 4.12
C THR A 550 -21.57 -10.16 2.70
N TRP A 551 -20.29 -10.50 2.52
CA TRP A 551 -19.74 -10.91 1.24
C TRP A 551 -19.01 -12.24 1.36
N ALA A 552 -19.00 -13.00 0.26
CA ALA A 552 -18.21 -14.21 0.11
C ALA A 552 -17.77 -14.36 -1.35
N THR A 553 -16.59 -14.94 -1.56
CA THR A 553 -16.13 -15.33 -2.90
C THR A 553 -16.24 -16.85 -3.06
N ASP A 554 -16.81 -17.29 -4.17
CA ASP A 554 -16.96 -18.70 -4.53
C ASP A 554 -16.61 -18.88 -6.01
N GLY A 555 -15.39 -19.34 -6.29
CA GLY A 555 -14.85 -19.43 -7.64
C GLY A 555 -14.78 -18.07 -8.34
N ASP A 556 -15.57 -17.91 -9.40
CA ASP A 556 -15.72 -16.68 -10.20
C ASP A 556 -16.90 -15.82 -9.73
N THR A 557 -17.45 -16.06 -8.54
CA THR A 557 -18.66 -15.38 -8.07
C THR A 557 -18.42 -14.62 -6.77
N LEU A 558 -18.74 -13.32 -6.78
CA LEU A 558 -18.85 -12.48 -5.58
C LEU A 558 -20.31 -12.49 -5.12
N ARG A 559 -20.58 -13.16 -4.01
CA ARG A 559 -21.91 -13.24 -3.40
C ARG A 559 -22.07 -12.17 -2.32
N LEU A 560 -23.13 -11.39 -2.42
CA LEU A 560 -23.52 -10.34 -1.49
C LEU A 560 -24.89 -10.69 -0.92
N ALA A 561 -24.98 -10.82 0.40
CA ALA A 561 -26.21 -11.23 1.07
C ALA A 561 -26.37 -10.51 2.40
N LEU A 562 -27.62 -10.37 2.85
CA LEU A 562 -27.86 -10.09 4.26
C LEU A 562 -27.70 -11.39 5.06
N PRO A 563 -27.13 -11.36 6.28
CA PRO A 563 -27.09 -12.52 7.14
C PRO A 563 -28.53 -12.99 7.35
N ALA A 564 -28.74 -14.31 7.20
CA ALA A 564 -30.05 -14.90 7.43
C ALA A 564 -30.55 -14.42 8.80
N ARG A 565 -31.68 -13.72 8.82
CA ARG A 565 -32.32 -13.29 10.07
C ARG A 565 -32.50 -14.56 10.86
N LYS A 566 -31.79 -14.73 11.99
CA LYS A 566 -32.00 -15.88 12.88
C LYS A 566 -33.48 -15.87 13.19
N GLU A 567 -34.23 -16.79 12.59
CA GLU A 567 -35.64 -16.96 12.90
C GLU A 567 -35.69 -17.16 14.40
N ALA A 568 -36.37 -16.24 15.10
CA ALA A 568 -36.49 -16.32 16.53
C ALA A 568 -37.05 -17.71 16.84
N ALA A 569 -36.28 -18.52 17.59
CA ALA A 569 -36.72 -19.86 17.93
C ALA A 569 -38.14 -19.77 18.48
N PRO A 570 -39.08 -20.61 17.97
CA PRO A 570 -40.48 -20.50 18.38
C PRO A 570 -40.55 -20.55 19.91
N LYS A 571 -41.13 -19.51 20.51
CA LYS A 571 -41.33 -19.45 21.97
C LYS A 571 -42.14 -20.69 22.36
N LYS A 572 -41.49 -21.61 23.09
CA LYS A 572 -42.13 -22.80 23.66
C LYS A 572 -42.98 -22.44 24.85
#